data_AF-A0A9D1TFW7-F1
#
_entry.id   AF-A0A9D1TFW7-F1
#
_cell.length_a   1.000
_cell.length_b   1.000
_cell.length_c   1.000
_cell.angle_alpha   90.00
_cell.angle_beta   90.00
_cell.angle_gamma   90.00
#
_symmetry.space_group_name_H-M   'P 1'
#
loop_
_entity.id
_entity.type
_entity.pdbx_description
1 polymer ?
#
loop_
_entity_poly.entity_id
_entity_poly.type
_entity_poly.pdbx_seq_one_letter_code
_entity_poly.pdbx_strand_id
1 'polypeptide(L)'
;MNVSEELVRQIVQKILEESAAQNTPKEDFVKEKDPSGIIKIKTDTVKCERFQQDGVALKDVVTLEEAPRMGCGIMELDHTSFEWTLTYDEYDMVIDGTLEIEIDGRVLTGKPGDIIYIPKNSHIHFQTPSTARYAYFVYPADWQ
;
A
#
# COMPACT_ATOMS: atom_id res chain seq x y z
N MET A 1 36.46 -35.09 -4.08
CA MET A 1 35.19 -35.00 -4.83
C MET A 1 34.99 -33.55 -5.23
N ASN A 2 35.29 -33.19 -6.47
CA ASN A 2 35.01 -31.86 -6.99
C ASN A 2 33.54 -31.83 -7.42
N VAL A 3 32.70 -31.16 -6.64
CA VAL A 3 31.39 -30.72 -7.13
C VAL A 3 31.69 -29.75 -8.27
N SER A 4 31.21 -30.03 -9.49
CA SER A 4 31.46 -29.12 -10.61
C SER A 4 30.70 -27.83 -10.37
N GLU A 5 31.37 -26.71 -10.60
CA GLU A 5 30.81 -25.35 -10.48
C GLU A 5 29.51 -25.20 -11.30
N GLU A 6 29.42 -25.93 -12.39
CA GLU A 6 28.24 -26.00 -13.25
C GLU A 6 27.04 -26.70 -12.59
N LEU A 7 27.28 -27.75 -11.80
CA LEU A 7 26.22 -28.41 -11.04
C LEU A 7 25.72 -27.50 -9.90
N VAL A 8 26.62 -26.76 -9.25
CA VAL A 8 26.25 -25.77 -8.23
C VAL A 8 25.40 -24.67 -8.86
N ARG A 9 25.79 -24.15 -10.03
CA ARG A 9 25.06 -23.10 -10.74
C ARG A 9 23.66 -23.56 -11.16
N GLN A 10 23.53 -24.79 -11.67
CA GLN A 10 22.23 -25.37 -12.01
C GLN A 10 21.33 -25.55 -10.78
N ILE A 11 21.88 -26.00 -9.65
CA ILE A 11 21.13 -26.16 -8.41
C ILE A 11 20.68 -24.78 -7.88
N VAL A 12 21.55 -23.78 -7.87
CA VAL A 12 21.22 -22.41 -7.43
C VAL A 12 20.15 -21.80 -8.33
N GLN A 13 20.28 -21.92 -9.65
CA GLN A 13 19.28 -21.40 -10.59
C GLN A 13 17.93 -22.07 -10.39
N LYS A 14 17.91 -23.40 -10.20
CA LYS A 14 16.67 -24.14 -9.97
C LYS A 14 16.02 -23.80 -8.64
N ILE A 15 16.80 -23.58 -7.58
CA ILE A 15 16.30 -23.10 -6.28
C ILE A 15 15.74 -21.68 -6.39
N LEU A 16 16.37 -20.79 -7.16
CA LEU A 16 15.86 -19.43 -7.41
C LEU A 16 14.54 -19.46 -8.19
N GLU A 17 14.43 -20.28 -9.23
CA GLU A 17 13.20 -20.46 -10.01
C GLU A 17 12.07 -21.11 -9.19
N GLU A 18 12.39 -22.15 -8.41
CA GLU A 18 11.43 -22.85 -7.53
C GLU A 18 10.99 -21.96 -6.36
N SER A 19 11.89 -21.17 -5.77
CA SER A 19 11.56 -20.23 -4.68
C SER A 19 10.74 -19.04 -5.18
N ALA A 20 11.01 -18.50 -6.37
CA ALA A 20 10.20 -17.44 -6.98
C ALA A 20 8.78 -17.93 -7.31
N ALA A 21 8.65 -19.17 -7.80
CA ALA A 21 7.35 -19.77 -8.12
C ALA A 21 6.56 -20.22 -6.88
N GLN A 22 7.22 -20.53 -5.76
CA GLN A 22 6.56 -21.00 -4.53
C GLN A 22 6.31 -19.89 -3.50
N ASN A 23 7.00 -18.75 -3.58
CA ASN A 23 6.85 -17.63 -2.63
C ASN A 23 6.13 -16.41 -3.21
N THR A 24 5.41 -16.52 -4.34
CA THR A 24 4.49 -15.44 -4.69
C THR A 24 3.26 -15.60 -3.79
N PRO A 25 3.06 -14.78 -2.73
CA PRO A 25 1.80 -14.81 -2.00
C PRO A 25 0.69 -14.62 -3.03
N LYS A 26 -0.23 -15.59 -3.06
CA LYS A 26 -1.34 -15.54 -3.99
C LYS A 26 -2.14 -14.30 -3.63
N GLU A 27 -2.04 -13.27 -4.47
CA GLU A 27 -2.74 -12.01 -4.24
C GLU A 27 -4.23 -12.28 -4.12
N ASP A 28 -4.84 -11.72 -3.07
CA ASP A 28 -6.24 -11.95 -2.70
C ASP A 28 -7.19 -10.94 -3.37
N PHE A 29 -6.68 -10.14 -4.29
CA PHE A 29 -7.39 -9.15 -5.09
C PHE A 29 -7.04 -9.26 -6.58
N VAL A 30 -7.83 -8.62 -7.44
CA VAL A 30 -7.65 -8.68 -8.89
C VAL A 30 -6.59 -7.64 -9.30
N LYS A 31 -5.40 -8.15 -9.64
CA LYS A 31 -4.28 -7.43 -10.24
C LYS A 31 -3.99 -7.99 -11.63
N GLU A 32 -3.93 -7.12 -12.64
CA GLU A 32 -3.45 -7.46 -13.98
C GLU A 32 -2.06 -6.84 -14.17
N LYS A 33 -1.07 -7.67 -14.50
CA LYS A 33 0.31 -7.25 -14.78
C LYS A 33 0.62 -7.49 -16.25
N ASP A 34 0.92 -6.42 -16.97
CA ASP A 34 1.46 -6.51 -18.33
C ASP A 34 2.98 -6.79 -18.27
N PRO A 35 3.55 -7.56 -19.21
CA PRO A 35 5.00 -7.76 -19.28
C PRO A 35 5.84 -6.48 -19.39
N SER A 36 5.24 -5.35 -19.80
CA SER A 36 5.90 -4.04 -19.81
C SER A 36 6.11 -3.44 -18.41
N GLY A 37 5.52 -4.03 -17.37
CA GLY A 37 5.48 -3.49 -16.02
C GLY A 37 4.28 -2.57 -15.72
N ILE A 38 3.32 -2.44 -16.65
CA ILE A 38 2.06 -1.75 -16.37
C ILE A 38 1.21 -2.65 -15.48
N ILE A 39 0.69 -2.08 -14.39
CA ILE A 39 -0.13 -2.80 -13.41
C ILE A 39 -1.50 -2.11 -13.30
N LYS A 40 -2.56 -2.90 -13.42
CA LYS A 40 -3.94 -2.46 -13.16
C LYS A 40 -4.47 -3.16 -11.92
N ILE A 41 -4.95 -2.38 -10.96
CA ILE A 41 -5.54 -2.87 -9.71
C ILE A 41 -7.04 -2.61 -9.75
N LYS A 42 -7.84 -3.64 -9.49
CA LYS A 42 -9.29 -3.50 -9.33
C LYS A 42 -9.61 -3.29 -7.84
N THR A 43 -9.71 -2.03 -7.44
CA THR A 43 -9.70 -1.58 -6.04
C THR A 43 -10.86 -2.12 -5.20
N ASP A 44 -12.05 -2.34 -5.76
CA ASP A 44 -13.21 -2.95 -5.07
C ASP A 44 -12.98 -4.42 -4.65
N THR A 45 -11.94 -5.08 -5.17
CA THR A 45 -11.57 -6.45 -4.77
C THR A 45 -10.51 -6.51 -3.67
N VAL A 46 -9.88 -5.38 -3.31
CA VAL A 46 -8.83 -5.32 -2.29
C VAL A 46 -9.45 -5.43 -0.90
N LYS A 47 -9.03 -6.44 -0.15
CA LYS A 47 -9.40 -6.62 1.26
C LYS A 47 -8.29 -6.08 2.14
N CYS A 48 -8.60 -5.09 2.96
CA CYS A 48 -7.64 -4.50 3.87
C CYS A 48 -7.43 -5.41 5.09
N GLU A 49 -6.21 -5.40 5.62
CA GLU A 49 -5.84 -6.16 6.80
C GLU A 49 -5.75 -5.22 8.00
N ARG A 50 -6.16 -5.71 9.18
CA ARG A 50 -6.14 -4.89 10.41
C ARG A 50 -4.72 -4.39 10.68
N PHE A 51 -4.61 -3.09 10.91
CA PHE A 51 -3.39 -2.45 11.35
C PHE A 51 -3.30 -2.43 12.89
N GLN A 52 -2.16 -2.03 13.44
CA GLN A 52 -1.94 -2.02 14.89
C GLN A 52 -2.98 -1.17 15.65
N GLN A 53 -3.53 -0.16 14.98
CA GLN A 53 -4.56 0.74 15.51
C GLN A 53 -5.98 0.19 15.27
N ASP A 54 -6.83 0.29 16.30
CA ASP A 54 -8.23 -0.10 16.20
C ASP A 54 -9.01 0.78 15.22
N GLY A 55 -9.88 0.16 14.44
CA GLY A 55 -10.64 0.84 13.39
C GLY A 55 -9.81 1.21 12.17
N VAL A 56 -8.57 0.73 12.05
CA VAL A 56 -7.69 0.97 10.91
C VAL A 56 -7.35 -0.35 10.23
N ALA A 57 -7.56 -0.41 8.91
CA ALA A 57 -7.09 -1.51 8.08
C ALA A 57 -6.44 -0.97 6.81
N LEU A 58 -5.38 -1.61 6.33
CA LEU A 58 -4.70 -1.22 5.10
C LEU A 58 -4.17 -2.42 4.32
N LYS A 59 -3.88 -2.20 3.04
CA LYS A 59 -3.22 -3.18 2.17
C LYS A 59 -2.41 -2.45 1.10
N ASP A 60 -1.09 -2.64 1.11
CA ASP A 60 -0.24 -2.28 -0.01
C ASP A 60 -0.61 -3.15 -1.22
N VAL A 61 -0.84 -2.52 -2.37
CA VAL A 61 -1.27 -3.23 -3.60
C VAL A 61 -0.14 -3.40 -4.61
N VAL A 62 1.05 -2.88 -4.32
CA VAL A 62 2.28 -3.05 -5.13
C VAL A 62 3.47 -3.35 -4.23
N THR A 63 4.41 -4.15 -4.72
CA THR A 63 5.70 -4.38 -4.03
C THR A 63 6.77 -3.37 -4.50
N LEU A 64 7.89 -3.27 -3.77
CA LEU A 64 9.05 -2.45 -4.20
C LEU A 64 9.69 -2.95 -5.51
N GLU A 65 9.59 -4.24 -5.81
CA GLU A 65 10.04 -4.80 -7.09
C GLU A 65 9.13 -4.33 -8.25
N GLU A 66 7.83 -4.28 -8.00
CA GLU A 66 6.83 -3.82 -8.97
C GLU A 66 6.86 -2.30 -9.18
N ALA A 67 6.98 -1.53 -8.10
CA ALA A 67 6.94 -0.07 -8.09
C ALA A 67 8.04 0.51 -7.17
N PRO A 68 9.29 0.63 -7.67
CA PRO A 68 10.45 0.94 -6.81
C PRO A 68 10.55 2.39 -6.33
N ARG A 69 9.63 3.27 -6.76
CA ARG A 69 9.69 4.72 -6.48
C ARG A 69 8.48 5.23 -5.72
N MET A 70 7.29 4.77 -6.11
CA MET A 70 6.04 5.17 -5.47
C MET A 70 5.33 3.96 -4.87
N GLY A 71 4.85 4.12 -3.64
CA GLY A 71 3.97 3.14 -3.01
C GLY A 71 2.51 3.45 -3.35
N CYS A 72 1.66 2.43 -3.28
CA CYS A 72 0.23 2.55 -3.47
C CYS A 72 -0.49 1.47 -2.66
N GLY A 73 -1.61 1.82 -2.05
CA GLY A 73 -2.44 0.87 -1.33
C GLY A 73 -3.85 1.40 -1.10
N ILE A 74 -4.64 0.58 -0.42
CA ILE A 74 -5.99 0.91 0.00
C ILE A 74 -6.05 0.91 1.52
N MET A 75 -6.71 1.92 2.07
CA MET A 75 -6.91 2.08 3.50
C MET A 75 -8.39 2.24 3.82
N GLU A 76 -8.80 1.61 4.92
CA GLU A 76 -10.15 1.63 5.46
C GLU A 76 -10.12 2.08 6.92
N LEU A 77 -11.01 3.02 7.24
CA LEU A 77 -11.20 3.55 8.57
C LEU A 77 -12.64 3.31 9.03
N ASP A 78 -12.81 3.02 10.32
CA ASP A 78 -14.10 2.83 10.98
C ASP A 78 -14.08 3.45 12.38
N HIS A 79 -14.83 4.54 12.56
CA HIS A 79 -15.00 5.31 13.81
C HIS A 79 -13.71 5.46 14.63
N THR A 80 -12.66 5.96 13.98
CA THR A 80 -11.32 6.05 14.57
C THR A 80 -10.70 7.42 14.33
N SER A 81 -9.75 7.78 15.20
CA SER A 81 -8.85 8.91 15.06
C SER A 81 -7.50 8.49 15.60
N PHE A 82 -6.45 8.64 14.80
CA PHE A 82 -5.11 8.25 15.20
C PHE A 82 -4.06 9.22 14.65
N GLU A 83 -3.05 9.45 15.48
CA GLU A 83 -1.96 10.36 15.20
C GLU A 83 -0.93 9.69 14.28
N TRP A 84 -0.46 10.42 13.28
CA TRP A 84 0.57 9.97 12.37
C TRP A 84 1.48 11.11 11.93
N THR A 85 2.78 10.83 11.84
CA THR A 85 3.76 11.76 11.26
C THR A 85 4.23 11.21 9.93
N LEU A 86 3.85 11.84 8.83
CA LEU A 86 4.26 11.39 7.50
C LEU A 86 5.70 11.85 7.25
N THR A 87 6.64 10.92 7.16
CA THR A 87 8.05 11.20 6.78
C THR A 87 8.26 11.22 5.25
N TYR A 88 7.14 11.21 4.52
CA TYR A 88 6.98 11.07 3.07
C TYR A 88 5.82 11.95 2.59
N ASP A 89 5.76 12.20 1.28
CA ASP A 89 4.62 12.87 0.66
C ASP A 89 3.53 11.83 0.35
N GLU A 90 2.26 12.19 0.56
CA GLU A 90 1.10 11.32 0.32
C GLU A 90 -0.01 12.03 -0.45
N TYR A 91 -0.62 11.32 -1.39
CA TYR A 91 -1.92 11.68 -1.96
C TYR A 91 -2.96 10.64 -1.57
N ASP A 92 -4.13 11.10 -1.14
CA ASP A 92 -5.29 10.26 -0.91
C ASP A 92 -6.37 10.56 -1.94
N MET A 93 -6.96 9.51 -2.51
CA MET A 93 -8.19 9.59 -3.31
C MET A 93 -9.31 8.88 -2.57
N VAL A 94 -10.32 9.62 -2.13
CA VAL A 94 -11.44 9.04 -1.38
C VAL A 94 -12.35 8.27 -2.33
N ILE A 95 -12.53 6.98 -2.03
CA ILE A 95 -13.36 6.04 -2.81
C ILE A 95 -14.77 5.98 -2.22
N ASP A 96 -14.88 5.90 -0.89
CA ASP A 96 -16.16 5.82 -0.18
C ASP A 96 -16.07 6.46 1.21
N GLY A 97 -17.20 6.88 1.76
CA GLY A 97 -17.29 7.40 3.12
C GLY A 97 -16.75 8.83 3.31
N THR A 98 -16.17 9.11 4.47
CA THR A 98 -15.66 10.44 4.86
C THR A 98 -14.29 10.32 5.51
N LEU A 99 -13.26 10.82 4.83
CA LEU A 99 -11.91 10.96 5.37
C LEU A 99 -11.73 12.36 5.95
N GLU A 100 -11.23 12.47 7.17
CA GLU A 100 -10.89 13.74 7.80
C GLU A 100 -9.41 13.74 8.16
N ILE A 101 -8.72 14.82 7.77
CA ILE A 101 -7.34 15.10 8.13
C ILE A 101 -7.35 16.29 9.08
N GLU A 102 -7.02 16.05 10.34
CA GLU A 102 -6.84 17.12 11.33
C GLU A 102 -5.38 17.55 11.40
N ILE A 103 -5.15 18.87 11.35
CA ILE A 103 -3.84 19.50 11.53
C ILE A 103 -4.00 20.83 12.26
N ASP A 104 -3.28 21.03 13.36
CA ASP A 104 -3.35 22.21 14.23
C ASP A 104 -4.80 22.62 14.61
N GLY A 105 -5.66 21.64 14.93
CA GLY A 105 -7.07 21.86 15.28
C GLY A 105 -7.97 22.29 14.12
N ARG A 106 -7.48 22.25 12.86
CA ARG A 106 -8.28 22.45 11.64
C ARG A 106 -8.53 21.10 10.99
N VAL A 107 -9.74 20.90 10.48
CA VAL A 107 -10.13 19.65 9.80
C VAL A 107 -10.34 19.91 8.31
N LEU A 108 -9.67 19.13 7.47
CA LEU A 108 -9.96 19.00 6.05
C LEU A 108 -10.77 17.73 5.84
N THR A 109 -11.97 17.85 5.27
CA THR A 109 -12.86 16.72 5.01
C THR A 109 -12.84 16.36 3.52
N GLY A 110 -12.49 15.11 3.21
CA GLY A 110 -12.63 14.51 1.89
C GLY A 110 -13.88 13.63 1.78
N LYS A 111 -14.54 13.70 0.63
CA LYS A 111 -15.72 12.91 0.23
C LYS A 111 -15.41 12.09 -1.03
N PRO A 112 -16.24 11.10 -1.39
CA PRO A 112 -15.97 10.24 -2.55
C PRO A 112 -15.73 11.06 -3.82
N GLY A 113 -14.58 10.86 -4.45
CA GLY A 113 -14.13 11.63 -5.61
C GLY A 113 -13.09 12.72 -5.32
N ASP A 114 -12.90 13.09 -4.05
CA ASP A 114 -11.93 14.11 -3.66
C ASP A 114 -10.50 13.55 -3.55
N ILE A 115 -9.53 14.42 -3.85
CA ILE A 115 -8.10 14.15 -3.67
C ILE A 115 -7.56 15.07 -2.56
N ILE A 116 -6.80 14.49 -1.63
CA ILE A 116 -6.09 15.22 -0.58
C ILE A 116 -4.59 15.02 -0.81
N TYR A 117 -3.80 16.09 -0.64
CA TYR A 117 -2.35 16.03 -0.62
C TYR A 117 -1.85 16.35 0.78
N ILE A 118 -0.98 15.49 1.32
CA ILE A 118 -0.37 15.64 2.63
C ILE A 118 1.15 15.73 2.42
N PRO A 119 1.76 16.90 2.67
CA PRO A 119 3.19 17.06 2.44
C PRO A 119 4.01 16.35 3.51
N LYS A 120 5.22 15.94 3.12
CA LYS A 120 6.22 15.37 4.02
C LYS A 120 6.45 16.23 5.27
N ASN A 121 6.64 15.54 6.38
CA ASN A 121 6.79 16.03 7.75
C ASN A 121 5.52 16.65 8.34
N SER A 122 4.34 16.37 7.76
CA SER A 122 3.07 16.73 8.39
C SER A 122 2.78 15.81 9.57
N HIS A 123 2.41 16.41 10.69
CA HIS A 123 1.94 15.73 11.88
C HIS A 123 0.44 15.94 11.99
N ILE A 124 -0.33 14.86 11.82
CA ILE A 124 -1.77 14.93 11.61
C ILE A 124 -2.51 13.87 12.42
N HIS A 125 -3.82 14.01 12.50
CA HIS A 125 -4.70 12.89 12.78
C HIS A 125 -5.42 12.47 11.50
N PHE A 126 -5.28 11.20 11.15
CA PHE A 126 -6.22 10.54 10.24
C PHE A 126 -7.45 10.16 11.05
N GLN A 127 -8.63 10.59 10.61
CA GLN A 127 -9.86 10.26 11.32
C GLN A 127 -11.06 10.09 10.40
N THR A 128 -12.08 9.43 10.95
CA THR A 128 -13.41 9.40 10.35
C THR A 128 -14.46 9.38 11.46
N PRO A 129 -15.53 10.20 11.36
CA PRO A 129 -16.66 10.10 12.28
C PRO A 129 -17.57 8.90 11.97
N SER A 130 -17.32 8.18 10.87
CA SER A 130 -18.15 7.06 10.39
C SER A 130 -17.25 6.00 9.76
N THR A 131 -17.27 5.83 8.44
CA THR A 131 -16.34 4.99 7.70
C THR A 131 -15.66 5.79 6.61
N ALA A 132 -14.47 5.35 6.19
CA ALA A 132 -13.78 5.86 5.01
C ALA A 132 -13.07 4.72 4.28
N ARG A 133 -13.06 4.76 2.94
CA ARG A 133 -12.20 3.94 2.10
C ARG A 133 -11.50 4.84 1.09
N TYR A 134 -10.18 4.78 1.02
CA TYR A 134 -9.41 5.62 0.12
C TYR A 134 -8.19 4.88 -0.42
N ALA A 135 -7.71 5.30 -1.60
CA ALA A 135 -6.43 4.89 -2.12
C ALA A 135 -5.37 5.91 -1.72
N TYR A 136 -4.25 5.45 -1.18
CA TYR A 136 -3.09 6.30 -0.88
C TYR A 136 -1.98 6.07 -1.91
N PHE A 137 -1.23 7.13 -2.22
CA PHE A 137 -0.08 7.11 -3.12
C PHE A 137 1.05 7.89 -2.47
N VAL A 138 2.20 7.24 -2.29
CA VAL A 138 3.28 7.77 -1.46
C VAL A 138 4.61 7.82 -2.17
N TYR A 139 5.43 8.79 -1.78
CA TYR A 139 6.83 8.89 -2.20
C TYR A 139 7.74 9.25 -1.02
N PRO A 140 8.84 8.50 -0.79
CA PRO A 140 9.28 7.31 -1.54
C PRO A 140 8.40 6.07 -1.28
N ALA A 141 8.53 5.04 -2.13
CA ALA A 141 7.82 3.76 -1.94
C ALA A 141 8.23 3.01 -0.67
N ASP A 142 9.50 3.16 -0.27
CA ASP A 142 10.05 2.58 0.95
C ASP A 142 9.92 3.59 2.09
N TRP A 143 8.66 3.84 2.48
CA TRP A 143 8.29 4.83 3.48
C TRP A 143 8.23 4.29 4.91
N GLN A 144 8.31 2.96 5.05
CA GLN A 144 8.20 2.25 6.33
C GLN A 144 9.36 2.55 7.29
#